data_AF-A0A6M3RQB0-F1
#
_entry.id   AF-A0A6M3RQB0-F1
#
_cell.length_a   1.000
_cell.length_b   1.000
_cell.length_c   1.000
_cell.angle_alpha   90.00
_cell.angle_beta   90.00
_cell.angle_gamma   90.00
#
_symmetry.space_group_name_H-M   'P 1'
#
loop_
_entity.id
_entity.type
_entity.pdbx_description
1 polymer ?
#
loop_
_entity_poly.entity_id
_entity_poly.type
_entity_poly.pdbx_seq_one_letter_code
_entity_poly.pdbx_strand_id
1 'polypeptide(L)'
;PPLYKVTRGKSVQYLKDEKALDEYLISAGIEEARLTLGSGEVRVGQDLREVIQDALRLRSLLSGLHSRYSRPIIEQAAISGALNPELTDNRERAQQTADEVARRLDLIAEETERGWSGHVTGEGGLRFERMVRGVKEVAVLDVALIGSADARHIDQMTRRLQEIYSTPPVLSRKEGEQEISGPIALLEAIFASGRRGLTMQ
;
A
#
# COMPACT_ATOMS: atom_id res chain seq x y z
N PRO A 1 10.20 1.79 30.74
CA PRO A 1 8.75 1.61 31.05
C PRO A 1 8.04 1.08 29.80
N PRO A 2 6.99 0.22 29.91
CA PRO A 2 6.20 -0.15 28.73
C PRO A 2 5.53 1.09 28.15
N LEU A 3 5.52 1.19 26.82
CA LEU A 3 4.91 2.31 26.11
C LEU A 3 3.39 2.15 26.03
N TYR A 4 2.90 0.91 25.98
CA TYR A 4 1.46 0.61 25.91
C TYR A 4 1.08 -0.48 26.91
N LYS A 5 -0.13 -0.35 27.47
CA LYS A 5 -0.83 -1.42 28.16
C LYS A 5 -2.08 -1.81 27.36
N VAL A 6 -2.11 -3.05 26.89
CA VAL A 6 -3.19 -3.60 26.08
C VAL A 6 -4.03 -4.56 26.92
N THR A 7 -5.35 -4.40 26.89
CA THR A 7 -6.31 -5.28 27.57
C THR A 7 -7.32 -5.83 26.58
N ARG A 8 -7.56 -7.15 26.58
CA ARG A 8 -8.58 -7.82 25.78
C ARG A 8 -9.30 -8.86 26.65
N GLY A 9 -10.56 -8.60 26.97
CA GLY A 9 -11.29 -9.42 27.95
C GLY A 9 -10.58 -9.43 29.30
N LYS A 10 -10.13 -10.61 29.76
CA LYS A 10 -9.39 -10.77 31.02
C LYS A 10 -7.87 -10.72 30.85
N SER A 11 -7.37 -10.72 29.62
CA SER A 11 -5.94 -10.74 29.33
C SER A 11 -5.37 -9.32 29.29
N VAL A 12 -4.24 -9.11 29.97
CA VAL A 12 -3.49 -7.85 29.98
C VAL A 12 -2.08 -8.12 29.50
N GLN A 13 -1.58 -7.30 28.57
CA GLN A 13 -0.23 -7.38 28.05
C GLN A 13 0.43 -5.99 28.00
N TYR A 14 1.70 -5.93 28.38
CA TYR A 14 2.49 -4.72 28.35
C TYR A 14 3.41 -4.76 27.13
N LEU A 15 3.33 -3.72 26.29
CA LEU A 15 4.10 -3.61 25.05
C LEU A 15 5.10 -2.48 25.17
N LYS A 16 6.35 -2.79 24.82
CA LYS A 16 7.50 -1.92 25.09
C LYS A 16 7.68 -0.80 24.07
N ASP A 17 7.21 -0.99 22.84
CA ASP A 17 7.40 -0.10 21.71
C ASP A 17 6.27 -0.27 20.68
N GLU A 18 6.25 0.58 19.65
CA GLU A 18 5.28 0.55 18.56
C GLU A 18 5.38 -0.74 17.73
N LYS A 19 6.58 -1.29 17.55
CA LYS A 19 6.78 -2.56 16.84
C LYS A 19 6.10 -3.72 17.56
N ALA A 20 6.16 -3.77 18.89
CA ALA A 20 5.47 -4.76 19.70
C ALA A 20 3.95 -4.60 19.62
N LEU A 21 3.46 -3.36 19.50
CA LEU A 21 2.04 -3.08 19.23
C LEU A 21 1.61 -3.60 17.86
N ASP A 22 2.35 -3.29 16.80
CA ASP A 22 2.04 -3.77 15.45
C ASP A 22 2.00 -5.30 15.40
N GLU A 23 3.01 -5.96 15.97
CA GLU A 23 3.09 -7.43 16.00
C GLU A 23 1.91 -8.07 16.76
N TYR A 24 1.51 -7.45 17.87
CA TYR A 24 0.33 -7.86 18.63
C TYR A 24 -0.94 -7.72 17.78
N LEU A 25 -1.14 -6.55 17.16
CA LEU A 25 -2.32 -6.27 16.35
C LEU A 25 -2.39 -7.16 15.11
N ILE A 26 -1.26 -7.47 14.48
CA ILE A 26 -1.16 -8.41 13.36
C ILE A 26 -1.56 -9.81 13.78
N SER A 27 -1.02 -10.29 14.89
CA SER A 27 -1.33 -11.64 15.38
C SER A 27 -2.82 -11.78 15.70
N ALA A 28 -3.42 -10.79 16.36
CA ALA A 28 -4.86 -10.75 16.62
C ALA A 28 -5.70 -10.50 15.34
N GLY A 29 -5.16 -9.77 14.37
CA GLY A 29 -5.84 -9.37 13.14
C GLY A 29 -5.80 -10.41 12.03
N ILE A 30 -4.86 -11.36 12.05
CA ILE A 30 -4.76 -12.46 11.09
C ILE A 30 -5.68 -13.63 11.47
N GLU A 31 -6.07 -13.75 12.73
CA GLU A 31 -6.95 -14.83 13.19
C GLU A 31 -8.25 -14.85 12.37
N GLU A 32 -8.50 -15.99 11.71
CA GLU A 32 -9.64 -16.22 10.80
C GLU A 32 -9.74 -15.29 9.57
N ALA A 33 -8.67 -14.58 9.24
CA ALA A 33 -8.58 -13.80 8.00
C ALA A 33 -8.12 -14.68 6.83
N ARG A 34 -8.70 -14.43 5.65
CA ARG A 34 -8.31 -15.07 4.39
C ARG A 34 -8.12 -13.98 3.34
N LEU A 35 -7.01 -14.01 2.62
CA LEU A 35 -6.76 -13.09 1.51
C LEU A 35 -6.80 -13.89 0.21
N THR A 36 -7.83 -13.66 -0.60
CA THR A 36 -8.01 -14.28 -1.91
C THR A 36 -7.41 -13.34 -2.96
N LEU A 37 -6.36 -13.80 -3.64
CA LEU A 37 -5.68 -13.05 -4.70
C LEU A 37 -6.49 -13.06 -5.99
N GLY A 38 -6.18 -12.14 -6.92
CA GLY A 38 -6.79 -12.12 -8.25
C GLY A 38 -6.58 -13.40 -9.06
N SER A 39 -5.56 -14.20 -8.72
CA SER A 39 -5.31 -15.54 -9.29
C SER A 39 -6.28 -16.61 -8.77
N GLY A 40 -7.04 -16.33 -7.70
CA GLY A 40 -7.83 -17.31 -6.95
C GLY A 40 -7.04 -18.03 -5.84
N GLU A 41 -5.73 -17.80 -5.72
CA GLU A 41 -4.93 -18.29 -4.60
C GLU A 41 -5.43 -17.69 -3.27
N VAL A 42 -5.50 -18.51 -2.22
CA VAL A 42 -5.96 -18.08 -0.89
C VAL A 42 -4.82 -18.16 0.10
N ARG A 43 -4.39 -17.01 0.62
CA ARG A 43 -3.35 -16.87 1.66
C ARG A 43 -4.00 -16.79 3.04
N VAL A 44 -3.56 -17.62 3.98
CA VAL A 44 -4.04 -17.66 5.38
C VAL A 44 -2.86 -17.83 6.34
N GLY A 45 -3.07 -17.57 7.63
CA GLY A 45 -2.08 -17.87 8.67
C GLY A 45 -0.70 -17.29 8.36
N GLN A 46 0.29 -18.17 8.20
CA GLN A 46 1.67 -17.77 7.93
C GLN A 46 1.84 -17.12 6.55
N ASP A 47 1.17 -17.61 5.51
CA ASP A 47 1.31 -17.03 4.17
C ASP A 47 0.73 -15.61 4.10
N LEU A 48 -0.38 -15.36 4.81
CA LEU A 48 -0.94 -14.02 4.97
C LEU A 48 0.01 -13.13 5.79
N ARG A 49 0.67 -13.70 6.81
CA ARG A 49 1.66 -12.97 7.62
C ARG A 49 2.82 -12.48 6.77
N GLU A 50 3.29 -13.27 5.81
CA GLU A 50 4.36 -12.85 4.89
C GLU A 50 3.94 -11.67 4.00
N VAL A 51 2.71 -11.68 3.48
CA VAL A 51 2.16 -10.55 2.71
C VAL A 51 2.10 -9.27 3.58
N ILE A 52 1.73 -9.42 4.85
CA ILE A 52 1.69 -8.30 5.81
C ILE A 52 3.09 -7.78 6.15
N GLN A 53 4.08 -8.66 6.23
CA GLN A 53 5.48 -8.26 6.43
C GLN A 53 6.01 -7.44 5.24
N ASP A 54 5.66 -7.82 4.01
CA ASP A 54 5.95 -6.98 2.84
C ASP A 54 5.25 -5.63 2.94
N ALA A 55 4.00 -5.60 3.37
CA ALA A 55 3.27 -4.35 3.54
C ALA A 55 3.92 -3.44 4.59
N LEU A 56 4.38 -3.99 5.72
CA LEU A 56 5.14 -3.24 6.74
C LEU A 56 6.44 -2.68 6.18
N ARG A 57 7.16 -3.48 5.38
CA ARG A 57 8.40 -3.05 4.72
C ARG A 57 8.13 -1.89 3.77
N LEU A 58 7.09 -1.99 2.93
CA LEU A 58 6.71 -0.92 2.02
C LEU A 58 6.31 0.34 2.79
N ARG A 59 5.49 0.22 3.84
CA ARG A 59 5.11 1.35 4.70
C ARG A 59 6.34 2.06 5.27
N SER A 60 7.33 1.30 5.73
CA SER A 60 8.60 1.86 6.23
C SER A 60 9.35 2.62 5.15
N LEU A 61 9.47 2.08 3.93
CA LEU A 61 10.12 2.75 2.81
C LEU A 61 9.37 4.04 2.42
N LEU A 62 8.04 3.98 2.29
CA LEU A 62 7.20 5.15 2.01
C LEU A 62 7.30 6.21 3.10
N SER A 63 7.49 5.82 4.36
CA SER A 63 7.64 6.77 5.47
C SER A 63 8.94 7.58 5.38
N GLY A 64 10.02 6.99 4.85
CA GLY A 64 11.33 7.63 4.67
C GLY A 64 11.38 8.64 3.53
N LEU A 65 10.43 8.57 2.59
CA LEU A 65 10.34 9.52 1.49
C LEU A 65 10.02 10.93 1.98
N HIS A 66 10.59 11.93 1.28
CA HIS A 66 10.34 13.34 1.56
C HIS A 66 8.83 13.65 1.51
N SER A 67 8.33 14.43 2.46
CA SER A 67 6.89 14.73 2.65
C SER A 67 6.21 15.41 1.46
N ARG A 68 6.98 15.96 0.52
CA ARG A 68 6.49 16.53 -0.75
C ARG A 68 5.84 15.49 -1.66
N TYR A 69 6.19 14.22 -1.49
CA TYR A 69 5.68 13.14 -2.31
C TYR A 69 4.46 12.49 -1.67
N SER A 70 3.41 12.30 -2.48
CA SER A 70 2.19 11.64 -2.05
C SER A 70 2.43 10.13 -1.92
N ARG A 71 2.41 9.63 -0.68
CA ARG A 71 2.62 8.21 -0.38
C ARG A 71 1.58 7.28 -1.04
N PRO A 72 0.27 7.59 -1.05
CA PRO A 72 -0.71 6.78 -1.78
C PRO A 72 -0.39 6.67 -3.28
N ILE A 73 0.12 7.75 -3.88
CA ILE A 73 0.49 7.72 -5.31
C ILE A 73 1.71 6.86 -5.54
N ILE A 74 2.73 6.97 -4.68
CA ILE A 74 3.94 6.15 -4.77
C ILE A 74 3.63 4.68 -4.51
N GLU A 75 2.70 4.35 -3.63
CA GLU A 75 2.25 2.98 -3.41
C GLU A 75 1.66 2.37 -4.70
N GLN A 76 0.74 3.07 -5.37
CA GLN A 76 0.15 2.58 -6.62
C GLN A 76 1.17 2.55 -7.77
N ALA A 77 2.11 3.50 -7.77
CA ALA A 77 3.26 3.53 -8.66
C ALA A 77 4.17 2.30 -8.47
N ALA A 78 4.44 1.91 -7.22
CA ALA A 78 5.25 0.74 -6.89
C ALA A 78 4.63 -0.57 -7.39
N ILE A 79 3.30 -0.72 -7.24
CA ILE A 79 2.56 -1.88 -7.75
C ILE A 79 2.62 -1.93 -9.29
N SER A 80 2.62 -0.78 -9.95
CA SER A 80 2.68 -0.68 -11.42
C SER A 80 4.10 -0.78 -11.99
N GLY A 81 5.13 -0.82 -11.14
CA GLY A 81 6.54 -0.81 -11.56
C GLY A 81 7.05 0.54 -12.08
N ALA A 82 6.41 1.64 -11.67
CA ALA A 82 6.74 2.99 -12.11
C ALA A 82 8.02 3.58 -11.48
N LEU A 83 8.59 2.90 -10.48
CA LEU A 83 9.82 3.31 -9.80
C LEU A 83 11.09 2.65 -10.38
N ASN A 84 10.94 1.86 -11.44
CA ASN A 84 12.08 1.28 -12.16
C ASN A 84 12.80 2.39 -12.95
N PRO A 85 14.09 2.67 -12.67
CA PRO A 85 14.84 3.68 -13.40
C PRO A 85 15.01 3.37 -14.89
N GLU A 86 15.00 2.09 -15.30
CA GLU A 86 15.09 1.67 -16.70
C GLU A 86 13.82 2.03 -17.51
N LEU A 87 12.73 2.41 -16.84
CA LEU A 87 11.50 2.83 -17.49
C LEU A 87 11.72 4.11 -18.32
N THR A 88 12.68 4.96 -17.95
CA THR A 88 12.98 6.20 -18.68
C THR A 88 13.54 5.94 -20.09
N ASP A 89 14.08 4.75 -20.33
CA ASP A 89 14.75 4.40 -21.59
C ASP A 89 13.75 3.93 -22.67
N ASN A 90 12.50 3.67 -22.29
CA ASN A 90 11.43 3.28 -23.20
C ASN A 90 10.16 4.10 -22.94
N ARG A 91 9.97 5.16 -23.74
CA ARG A 91 8.85 6.08 -23.62
C ARG A 91 7.48 5.41 -23.77
N GLU A 92 7.35 4.42 -24.64
CA GLU A 92 6.09 3.70 -24.83
C GLU A 92 5.72 2.90 -23.58
N ARG A 93 6.68 2.14 -23.04
CA ARG A 93 6.50 1.39 -21.79
C ARG A 93 6.23 2.32 -20.61
N ALA A 94 6.94 3.45 -20.53
CA ALA A 94 6.71 4.47 -19.51
C ALA A 94 5.29 5.03 -19.56
N GLN A 95 4.75 5.26 -20.76
CA GLN A 95 3.38 5.75 -20.92
C GLN A 95 2.36 4.68 -20.51
N GLN A 96 2.54 3.42 -20.93
CA GLN A 96 1.67 2.32 -20.49
C GLN A 96 1.67 2.16 -18.97
N THR A 97 2.82 2.30 -18.31
CA THR A 97 2.93 2.31 -16.86
C THR A 97 2.23 3.52 -16.25
N ALA A 98 2.31 4.70 -16.86
CA ALA A 98 1.60 5.89 -16.39
C ALA A 98 0.07 5.71 -16.46
N ASP A 99 -0.42 5.12 -17.54
CA ASP A 99 -1.85 4.82 -17.73
C ASP A 99 -2.33 3.80 -16.68
N GLU A 100 -1.52 2.77 -16.43
CA GLU A 100 -1.79 1.76 -15.39
C GLU A 100 -1.84 2.38 -13.99
N VAL A 101 -0.87 3.24 -13.63
CA VAL A 101 -0.89 3.95 -12.34
C VAL A 101 -2.15 4.81 -12.24
N ALA A 102 -2.51 5.57 -13.28
CA ALA A 102 -3.71 6.39 -13.27
C ALA A 102 -4.99 5.56 -13.02
N ARG A 103 -5.12 4.42 -13.69
CA ARG A 103 -6.22 3.47 -13.45
C ARG A 103 -6.26 2.96 -12.01
N ARG A 104 -5.09 2.71 -11.41
CA ARG A 104 -4.99 2.31 -9.99
C ARG A 104 -5.32 3.44 -9.02
N LEU A 105 -4.97 4.68 -9.35
CA LEU A 105 -5.35 5.85 -8.56
C LEU A 105 -6.87 6.02 -8.51
N ASP A 106 -7.59 5.66 -9.59
CA ASP A 106 -9.06 5.65 -9.60
C ASP A 106 -9.67 4.56 -8.70
N LEU A 107 -8.94 3.48 -8.39
CA LEU A 107 -9.39 2.43 -7.45
C LEU A 107 -9.41 2.93 -6.00
N ILE A 108 -8.58 3.92 -5.67
CA ILE A 108 -8.50 4.50 -4.32
C ILE A 108 -9.16 5.88 -4.22
N ALA A 109 -9.69 6.39 -5.33
CA ALA A 109 -10.45 7.62 -5.37
C ALA A 109 -11.93 7.36 -5.08
N GLU A 110 -12.56 8.32 -4.39
CA GLU A 110 -14.01 8.42 -4.32
C GLU A 110 -14.61 8.46 -5.72
N GLU A 111 -15.81 7.90 -5.91
CA GLU A 111 -16.43 7.78 -7.24
C GLU A 111 -16.52 9.14 -7.97
N THR A 112 -16.83 10.21 -7.22
CA THR A 112 -16.92 11.58 -7.75
C THR A 112 -15.58 12.28 -7.98
N GLU A 113 -14.47 11.64 -7.60
CA GLU A 113 -13.10 12.18 -7.69
C GLU A 113 -12.18 11.33 -8.58
N ARG A 114 -12.73 10.34 -9.29
CA ARG A 114 -12.03 9.57 -10.33
C ARG A 114 -11.70 10.44 -11.56
N GLY A 115 -10.95 9.87 -12.49
CA GLY A 115 -10.53 10.51 -13.73
C GLY A 115 -9.07 10.94 -13.71
N TRP A 116 -8.22 10.18 -13.02
CA TRP A 116 -6.79 10.34 -13.14
C TRP A 116 -6.32 10.04 -14.57
N SER A 117 -5.37 10.85 -15.04
CA SER A 117 -4.62 10.61 -16.28
C SER A 117 -3.13 10.67 -15.98
N GLY A 118 -2.35 9.79 -16.63
CA GLY A 118 -0.90 9.70 -16.46
C GLY A 118 -0.18 10.07 -17.76
N HIS A 119 0.95 10.78 -17.66
CA HIS A 119 1.75 11.18 -18.82
C HIS A 119 3.24 11.14 -18.51
N VAL A 120 4.05 10.71 -19.48
CA VAL A 120 5.52 10.79 -19.39
C VAL A 120 5.98 12.23 -19.62
N THR A 121 6.69 12.80 -18.64
CA THR A 121 7.20 14.17 -18.73
C THR A 121 8.36 14.27 -19.74
N GLY A 122 8.71 15.49 -20.17
CA GLY A 122 9.86 15.72 -21.03
C GLY A 122 11.20 15.38 -20.37
N GLU A 123 11.24 15.36 -19.03
CA GLU A 123 12.43 15.06 -18.22
C GLU A 123 12.57 13.56 -17.91
N GLY A 124 11.63 12.71 -18.35
CA GLY A 124 11.66 11.26 -18.11
C GLY A 124 10.93 10.81 -16.83
N GLY A 125 10.34 11.73 -16.07
CA GLY A 125 9.46 11.38 -14.95
C GLY A 125 8.02 11.07 -15.39
N LEU A 126 7.14 10.83 -14.43
CA LEU A 126 5.71 10.64 -14.66
C LEU A 126 4.90 11.75 -13.98
N ARG A 127 3.83 12.20 -14.63
CA ARG A 127 2.89 13.16 -14.07
C ARG A 127 1.49 12.58 -14.10
N PHE A 128 0.78 12.73 -13.00
CA PHE A 128 -0.62 12.36 -12.86
C PHE A 128 -1.48 13.59 -12.60
N GLU A 129 -2.66 13.65 -13.19
CA GLU A 129 -3.59 14.74 -12.95
C GLU A 129 -5.06 14.33 -13.06
N ARG A 130 -5.91 15.02 -12.29
CA ARG A 130 -7.37 14.92 -12.31
C ARG A 130 -8.03 16.28 -12.01
N MET A 131 -9.33 16.39 -12.25
CA MET A 131 -10.14 17.54 -11.87
C MET A 131 -11.14 17.16 -10.78
N VAL A 132 -11.02 17.76 -9.60
CA VAL A 132 -11.93 17.53 -8.47
C VAL A 132 -12.64 18.83 -8.14
N ARG A 133 -13.95 18.89 -8.35
CA ARG A 133 -14.80 20.07 -8.05
C ARG A 133 -14.25 21.38 -8.64
N GLY A 134 -13.71 21.31 -9.86
CA GLY A 134 -13.11 22.45 -10.57
C GLY A 134 -11.66 22.77 -10.20
N VAL A 135 -11.04 22.02 -9.28
CA VAL A 135 -9.63 22.15 -8.89
C VAL A 135 -8.81 21.09 -9.60
N LYS A 136 -7.73 21.51 -10.27
CA LYS A 136 -6.77 20.59 -10.88
C LYS A 136 -5.81 20.06 -9.82
N GLU A 137 -5.83 18.75 -9.60
CA GLU A 137 -4.83 18.07 -8.79
C GLU A 137 -3.72 17.54 -9.68
N VAL A 138 -2.47 17.67 -9.22
CA VAL A 138 -1.28 17.22 -9.94
C VAL A 138 -0.35 16.51 -8.98
N ALA A 139 0.18 15.37 -9.40
CA ALA A 139 1.26 14.67 -8.73
C ALA A 139 2.36 14.32 -9.72
N VAL A 140 3.60 14.30 -9.25
CA VAL A 140 4.78 14.05 -10.09
C VAL A 140 5.68 13.03 -9.41
N LEU A 141 6.06 12.00 -10.18
CA LEU A 141 7.18 11.12 -9.90
C LEU A 141 8.35 11.63 -10.74
N ASP A 142 9.16 12.51 -10.17
CA ASP A 142 10.30 13.10 -10.87
C ASP A 142 11.48 12.11 -10.94
N VAL A 143 12.46 12.43 -11.79
CA VAL A 143 13.67 11.60 -11.96
C VAL A 143 14.52 11.50 -10.69
N ALA A 144 14.44 12.49 -9.80
CA ALA A 144 15.18 12.46 -8.54
C ALA A 144 14.57 11.44 -7.56
N LEU A 145 13.24 11.34 -7.50
CA LEU A 145 12.54 10.29 -6.78
C LEU A 145 12.85 8.93 -7.38
N ILE A 146 12.65 8.74 -8.69
CA ILE A 146 12.87 7.45 -9.37
C ILE A 146 14.32 7.00 -9.19
N GLY A 147 15.28 7.92 -9.26
CA GLY A 147 16.71 7.63 -9.07
C GLY A 147 17.14 7.43 -7.62
N SER A 148 16.28 7.69 -6.63
CA SER A 148 16.62 7.63 -5.20
C SER A 148 16.88 6.20 -4.69
N ALA A 149 17.63 6.08 -3.59
CA ALA A 149 17.88 4.78 -2.96
C ALA A 149 16.58 4.11 -2.47
N ASP A 150 15.67 4.89 -1.87
CA ASP A 150 14.38 4.39 -1.40
C ASP A 150 13.52 3.87 -2.56
N ALA A 151 13.46 4.59 -3.69
CA ALA A 151 12.72 4.11 -4.86
C ALA A 151 13.27 2.79 -5.41
N ARG A 152 14.61 2.61 -5.43
CA ARG A 152 15.22 1.31 -5.80
C ARG A 152 14.85 0.19 -4.84
N HIS A 153 14.77 0.47 -3.54
CA HIS A 153 14.32 -0.52 -2.56
C HIS A 153 12.84 -0.85 -2.71
N ILE A 154 12.01 0.11 -3.09
CA ILE A 154 10.60 -0.11 -3.39
C ILE A 154 10.45 -0.92 -4.69
N ASP A 155 11.20 -0.59 -5.74
CA ASP A 155 11.18 -1.30 -7.03
C ASP A 155 11.55 -2.79 -6.91
N GLN A 156 12.49 -3.13 -6.01
CA GLN A 156 12.80 -4.53 -5.68
C GLN A 156 11.59 -5.33 -5.15
N MET A 157 10.56 -4.65 -4.65
CA MET A 157 9.33 -5.27 -4.16
C MET A 157 8.26 -5.40 -5.26
N THR A 158 8.39 -4.70 -6.39
CA THR A 158 7.35 -4.60 -7.42
C THR A 158 6.82 -5.95 -7.87
N ARG A 159 7.66 -6.97 -8.09
CA ARG A 159 7.18 -8.30 -8.51
C ARG A 159 6.23 -8.92 -7.50
N ARG A 160 6.57 -8.88 -6.21
CA ARG A 160 5.72 -9.40 -5.13
C ARG A 160 4.44 -8.57 -4.99
N LEU A 161 4.56 -7.25 -5.17
CA LEU A 161 3.41 -6.35 -5.16
C LEU A 161 2.44 -6.64 -6.33
N GLN A 162 2.95 -6.92 -7.52
CA GLN A 162 2.13 -7.26 -8.69
C GLN A 162 1.40 -8.59 -8.51
N GLU A 163 2.11 -9.61 -8.03
CA GLU A 163 1.53 -10.94 -7.73
C GLU A 163 0.29 -10.82 -6.82
N ILE A 164 0.33 -9.92 -5.84
CA ILE A 164 -0.70 -9.79 -4.83
C ILE A 164 -1.77 -8.75 -5.21
N TYR A 165 -1.37 -7.60 -5.78
CA TYR A 165 -2.22 -6.40 -5.88
C TYR A 165 -2.48 -5.90 -7.30
N SER A 166 -1.92 -6.50 -8.37
CA SER A 166 -2.23 -6.10 -9.76
C SER A 166 -3.73 -6.13 -10.03
N THR A 167 -4.39 -7.17 -9.53
CA THR A 167 -5.84 -7.20 -9.31
C THR A 167 -6.07 -7.10 -7.80
N PRO A 168 -6.91 -6.16 -7.31
CA PRO A 168 -7.17 -6.02 -5.88
C PRO A 168 -7.61 -7.35 -5.25
N PRO A 169 -6.88 -7.87 -4.25
CA PRO A 169 -7.28 -9.08 -3.56
C PRO A 169 -8.46 -8.79 -2.62
N VAL A 170 -9.22 -9.83 -2.29
CA VAL A 170 -10.35 -9.76 -1.35
C VAL A 170 -9.92 -10.31 0.00
N LEU A 171 -10.02 -9.49 1.04
CA LEU A 171 -9.84 -9.89 2.42
C LEU A 171 -11.18 -10.30 3.02
N SER A 172 -11.36 -11.60 3.27
CA SER A 172 -12.56 -12.16 3.88
C SER A 172 -12.34 -12.49 5.35
N ARG A 173 -13.34 -12.17 6.18
CA ARG A 173 -13.39 -12.43 7.62
C ARG A 173 -14.83 -12.79 8.02
N LYS A 174 -15.03 -13.16 9.29
CA LYS A 174 -16.38 -13.42 9.84
C LYS A 174 -17.38 -12.27 9.65
N GLU A 175 -16.89 -11.04 9.61
CA GLU A 175 -17.72 -9.82 9.61
C GLU A 175 -18.05 -9.33 8.20
N GLY A 176 -17.41 -9.90 7.17
CA GLY A 176 -17.61 -9.52 5.78
C GLY A 176 -16.34 -9.64 4.93
N GLU A 177 -16.45 -9.15 3.70
CA GLU A 177 -15.38 -9.11 2.71
C GLU A 177 -15.06 -7.67 2.33
N GLN A 178 -13.79 -7.40 2.01
CA GLN A 178 -13.32 -6.09 1.59
C GLN A 178 -12.25 -6.25 0.50
N GLU A 179 -12.39 -5.51 -0.60
CA GLU A 179 -11.32 -5.38 -1.59
C GLU A 179 -10.16 -4.53 -1.04
N ILE A 180 -8.94 -4.96 -1.34
CA ILE A 180 -7.72 -4.34 -0.83
C ILE A 180 -6.97 -3.70 -1.99
N SER A 181 -6.95 -2.37 -2.02
CA SER A 181 -6.35 -1.59 -3.11
C SER A 181 -4.82 -1.53 -3.08
N GLY A 182 -4.20 -1.93 -1.97
CA GLY A 182 -2.76 -1.95 -1.80
C GLY A 182 -2.30 -2.39 -0.41
N PRO A 183 -0.99 -2.51 -0.21
CA PRO A 183 -0.38 -2.88 1.07
C PRO A 183 -0.83 -2.05 2.28
N ILE A 184 -1.00 -0.73 2.14
CA ILE A 184 -1.41 0.13 3.25
C ILE A 184 -2.85 -0.17 3.66
N ALA A 185 -3.77 -0.33 2.71
CA ALA A 185 -5.14 -0.74 2.98
C ALA A 185 -5.21 -2.11 3.68
N LEU A 186 -4.32 -3.05 3.31
CA LEU A 186 -4.23 -4.34 4.01
C LEU A 186 -3.84 -4.16 5.47
N LEU A 187 -2.81 -3.38 5.76
CA LEU A 187 -2.35 -3.11 7.13
C LEU A 187 -3.44 -2.45 7.95
N GLU A 188 -4.12 -1.45 7.40
CA GLU A 188 -5.23 -0.76 8.06
C GLU A 188 -6.35 -1.74 8.43
N ALA A 189 -6.77 -2.60 7.49
CA ALA A 189 -7.78 -3.61 7.74
C ALA A 189 -7.36 -4.64 8.81
N ILE A 190 -6.09 -5.06 8.80
CA ILE A 190 -5.52 -5.98 9.78
C ILE A 190 -5.46 -5.35 11.17
N PHE A 191 -4.95 -4.12 11.28
CA PHE A 191 -4.87 -3.41 12.55
C PHE A 191 -6.24 -3.06 13.10
N ALA A 192 -7.19 -2.63 12.26
CA ALA A 192 -8.56 -2.36 12.66
C ALA A 192 -9.20 -3.61 13.31
N SER A 193 -9.01 -4.78 12.68
CA SER A 193 -9.47 -6.04 13.28
C SER A 193 -8.72 -6.40 14.57
N GLY A 194 -7.39 -6.22 14.59
CA GLY A 194 -6.57 -6.47 15.78
C GLY A 194 -6.93 -5.57 16.97
N ARG A 195 -7.53 -4.40 16.72
CA ARG A 195 -8.02 -3.48 17.76
C ARG A 195 -9.44 -3.77 18.24
N ARG A 196 -10.23 -4.59 17.54
CA ARG A 196 -11.60 -4.92 18.00
C ARG A 196 -11.57 -5.60 19.38
N GLY A 197 -12.38 -5.09 20.32
CA GLY A 197 -12.46 -5.59 21.69
C GLY A 197 -11.23 -5.30 22.56
N LEU A 198 -10.38 -4.37 22.12
CA LEU A 198 -9.13 -4.00 22.78
C LEU A 198 -9.25 -2.64 23.46
N THR A 199 -8.77 -2.54 24.70
CA THR A 199 -8.61 -1.27 25.42
C THR A 199 -7.12 -0.96 25.57
N MET A 200 -6.72 0.26 25.21
CA MET A 200 -5.35 0.76 25.30
C MET A 200 -5.24 1.84 26.37
N GLN A 201 -4.17 1.79 27.16
CA GLN A 201 -3.77 2.82 28.14
C GLN A 201 -2.28 3.13 27.96
#